data_AF-A0A1I1AA26-F1
#
_entry.id   AF-A0A1I1AA26-F1
#
_cell.length_a   1.000
_cell.length_b   1.000
_cell.length_c   1.000
_cell.angle_alpha   90.00
_cell.angle_beta   90.00
_cell.angle_gamma   90.00
#
_symmetry.space_group_name_H-M   'P 1'
#
loop_
_entity.id
_entity.type
_entity.pdbx_description
1 polymer ?
#
loop_
_entity_poly.entity_id
_entity_poly.type
_entity_poly.pdbx_seq_one_letter_code
_entity_poly.pdbx_strand_id
1 'polypeptide(L)'
;MDENQEVKRGCFLTGILVLELIAGICSIVSLILSKAGFISNPLAGIDYSTGMFTYTIIASIISIISIVLILKWKKVGVYIYVALSLIGFVESFLIAKNIEVIVIVSAVVSVLISLTIAYFSYKVIVKKENYELEE
;
A
#
# COMPACT_ATOMS: atom_id res chain seq x y z
N MET A 1 -21.06 -22.22 7.01
CA MET A 1 -20.44 -21.36 5.98
C MET A 1 -19.12 -22.04 5.64
N ASP A 2 -18.98 -22.57 4.43
CA ASP A 2 -17.96 -23.56 4.07
C ASP A 2 -16.52 -23.09 4.32
N GLU A 3 -15.79 -23.86 5.10
CA GLU A 3 -14.36 -23.74 5.41
C GLU A 3 -13.49 -23.53 4.14
N ASN A 4 -13.94 -24.11 3.02
CA ASN A 4 -13.29 -24.01 1.71
C ASN A 4 -13.36 -22.60 1.06
N GLN A 5 -14.40 -21.80 1.37
CA GLN A 5 -14.47 -20.41 0.91
C GLN A 5 -13.54 -19.49 1.69
N GLU A 6 -13.28 -19.80 2.96
CA GLU A 6 -12.44 -18.97 3.82
C GLU A 6 -10.95 -19.12 3.49
N VAL A 7 -10.49 -20.34 3.20
CA VAL A 7 -9.11 -20.60 2.74
C VAL A 7 -8.85 -19.92 1.39
N LYS A 8 -9.80 -19.96 0.45
CA LYS A 8 -9.71 -19.25 -0.83
C LYS A 8 -9.61 -17.74 -0.66
N ARG A 9 -10.38 -17.16 0.28
CA ARG A 9 -10.34 -15.71 0.58
C ARG A 9 -9.03 -15.28 1.22
N GLY A 10 -8.46 -16.08 2.11
CA GLY A 10 -7.14 -15.83 2.70
C GLY A 10 -6.01 -15.91 1.66
N CYS A 11 -6.06 -16.89 0.75
CA CYS A 11 -5.09 -17.02 -0.33
C CYS A 11 -5.14 -15.85 -1.32
N PHE A 12 -6.35 -15.40 -1.69
CA PHE A 12 -6.53 -14.23 -2.57
C PHE A 12 -6.00 -12.93 -1.96
N LEU A 13 -6.29 -12.67 -0.68
CA LEU A 13 -5.80 -11.49 0.03
C LEU A 13 -4.26 -11.51 0.15
N THR A 14 -3.68 -12.68 0.46
CA THR A 14 -2.23 -12.88 0.48
C THR A 14 -1.63 -12.62 -0.90
N GLY A 15 -2.27 -13.10 -1.97
CA GLY A 15 -1.84 -12.84 -3.34
C GLY A 15 -1.85 -11.35 -3.70
N ILE A 16 -2.89 -10.60 -3.30
CA ILE A 16 -2.96 -9.14 -3.48
C ILE A 16 -1.82 -8.45 -2.73
N LEU A 17 -1.59 -8.79 -1.47
CA LEU A 17 -0.51 -8.20 -0.66
C LEU A 17 0.88 -8.49 -1.25
N VAL A 18 1.10 -9.69 -1.80
CA VAL A 18 2.36 -10.04 -2.48
C VAL A 18 2.51 -9.25 -3.79
N LEU A 19 1.44 -9.06 -4.57
CA LEU A 19 1.45 -8.21 -5.74
C LEU A 19 1.77 -6.75 -5.39
N GLU A 20 1.17 -6.20 -4.32
CA GLU A 20 1.50 -4.86 -3.82
C GLU A 20 2.96 -4.76 -3.38
N LEU A 21 3.50 -5.79 -2.73
CA LEU A 21 4.90 -5.85 -2.32
C LEU A 21 5.83 -5.77 -3.55
N ILE A 22 5.56 -6.57 -4.58
CA ILE A 22 6.33 -6.57 -5.82
C ILE A 22 6.22 -5.20 -6.52
N ALA A 23 5.02 -4.64 -6.62
CA ALA A 23 4.80 -3.33 -7.21
C ALA A 23 5.56 -2.22 -6.45
N GLY A 24 5.60 -2.29 -5.12
CA GLY A 24 6.37 -1.37 -4.28
C GLY A 24 7.87 -1.45 -4.54
N ILE A 25 8.43 -2.67 -4.62
CA ILE A 25 9.85 -2.89 -4.93
C ILE A 25 10.17 -2.37 -6.34
N CYS A 26 9.35 -2.71 -7.34
CA CYS A 26 9.52 -2.22 -8.71
C CYS A 26 9.48 -0.68 -8.77
N SER A 27 8.58 -0.04 -8.03
CA SER A 27 8.47 1.43 -7.99
C SER A 27 9.74 2.08 -7.45
N ILE A 28 10.34 1.54 -6.39
CA ILE A 28 11.61 2.03 -5.84
C ILE A 28 12.74 1.88 -6.87
N VAL A 29 12.83 0.70 -7.50
CA VAL A 29 13.87 0.42 -8.51
C VAL A 29 13.73 1.36 -9.71
N SER A 30 12.51 1.57 -10.21
CA SER A 30 12.24 2.51 -11.30
C SER A 30 12.60 3.96 -10.91
N LEU A 31 12.30 4.40 -9.69
CA LEU A 31 12.68 5.73 -9.20
C LEU A 31 14.21 5.92 -9.15
N ILE A 32 14.95 4.92 -8.66
CA ILE A 32 16.40 4.96 -8.58
C ILE A 32 17.03 4.99 -9.98
N LEU A 33 16.61 4.08 -10.86
CA LEU A 33 17.11 4.00 -12.23
C LEU A 33 16.81 5.27 -13.02
N SER A 34 15.65 5.89 -12.78
CA SER A 34 15.27 7.13 -13.43
C SER A 34 16.13 8.31 -12.97
N LYS A 35 16.38 8.46 -11.66
CA LYS A 35 17.25 9.53 -11.14
C LYS A 35 18.71 9.36 -11.58
N ALA A 36 19.16 8.13 -11.78
CA ALA A 36 20.49 7.83 -12.28
C ALA A 36 20.62 7.97 -13.82
N GLY A 37 19.55 8.36 -14.52
CA GLY A 37 19.55 8.63 -15.97
C GLY A 37 19.56 7.39 -16.86
N PHE A 38 19.34 6.19 -16.30
CA PHE A 38 19.35 4.93 -17.05
C PHE A 38 18.04 4.65 -17.78
N ILE A 39 16.92 5.20 -17.31
CA ILE A 39 15.60 5.07 -17.91
C ILE A 39 14.88 6.43 -17.92
N SER A 40 14.06 6.67 -18.95
CA SER A 40 13.15 7.81 -18.94
C SER A 40 12.17 7.66 -17.77
N ASN A 41 12.01 8.72 -16.98
CA ASN A 41 11.02 8.73 -15.91
C ASN A 41 9.64 8.60 -16.57
N PRO A 42 8.82 7.57 -16.26
CA PRO A 42 7.44 7.55 -16.73
C PRO A 42 6.63 8.76 -16.19
N LEU A 43 7.17 9.47 -15.19
CA LEU A 43 6.66 10.73 -14.63
C LEU A 43 7.51 11.95 -15.03
N ALA A 44 7.92 12.05 -16.31
CA ALA A 44 8.79 13.11 -16.84
C ALA A 44 8.29 14.57 -16.67
N GLY A 45 7.13 14.79 -16.04
CA GLY A 45 6.59 16.11 -15.69
C GLY A 45 6.63 16.47 -14.21
N ILE A 46 7.11 15.57 -13.33
CA ILE A 46 7.22 15.83 -11.89
C ILE A 46 8.69 16.01 -11.55
N ASP A 47 9.14 17.27 -11.49
CA ASP A 47 10.42 17.63 -10.88
C ASP A 47 10.35 17.33 -9.38
N TYR A 48 10.63 16.09 -9.02
CA TYR A 48 10.78 15.70 -7.63
C TYR A 48 12.01 16.42 -7.08
N SER A 49 11.78 17.42 -6.22
CA SER A 49 12.85 17.98 -5.40
C SER A 49 13.56 16.85 -4.65
N THR A 50 14.84 17.03 -4.33
CA THR A 50 15.62 16.03 -3.57
C THR A 50 14.92 15.59 -2.29
N GLY A 51 14.14 16.49 -1.67
CA GLY A 51 13.31 16.21 -0.50
C GLY A 51 12.14 15.27 -0.79
N MET A 52 11.35 15.52 -1.85
CA MET A 52 10.27 14.60 -2.22
C MET A 52 10.80 13.23 -2.64
N PHE A 53 11.94 13.17 -3.34
CA PHE A 53 12.52 11.88 -3.74
C PHE A 53 12.87 11.01 -2.53
N THR A 54 13.56 11.59 -1.54
CA THR A 54 13.89 10.89 -0.29
C THR A 54 12.63 10.47 0.47
N TYR A 55 11.64 11.35 0.53
CA TYR A 55 10.35 11.06 1.17
C TYR A 55 9.65 9.87 0.50
N THR A 56 9.52 9.85 -0.82
CA THR A 56 8.84 8.77 -1.56
C THR A 56 9.54 7.42 -1.34
N ILE A 57 10.87 7.40 -1.29
CA ILE A 57 11.62 6.17 -0.97
C ILE A 57 11.31 5.69 0.44
N ILE A 58 11.37 6.58 1.44
CA ILE A 58 11.09 6.24 2.84
C ILE A 58 9.65 5.72 2.97
N ALA A 59 8.67 6.42 2.40
CA ALA A 59 7.27 6.02 2.42
C ALA A 59 7.07 4.64 1.76
N SER A 60 7.76 4.37 0.65
CA SER A 60 7.72 3.07 -0.03
C SER A 60 8.32 1.95 0.82
N ILE A 61 9.42 2.21 1.52
CA ILE A 61 10.03 1.24 2.46
C ILE A 61 9.07 0.94 3.62
N ILE A 62 8.46 1.97 4.22
CA ILE A 62 7.51 1.78 5.31
C ILE A 62 6.30 0.98 4.82
N SER A 63 5.81 1.23 3.61
CA SER A 63 4.73 0.46 2.99
C SER A 63 5.07 -1.03 2.86
N ILE A 64 6.28 -1.35 2.37
CA ILE A 64 6.78 -2.74 2.29
C ILE A 64 6.84 -3.39 3.68
N ILE A 65 7.38 -2.69 4.67
CA ILE A 65 7.44 -3.19 6.06
C ILE A 65 6.03 -3.46 6.59
N SER A 66 5.09 -2.56 6.29
CA SER A 66 3.68 -2.71 6.66
C SER A 66 3.07 -3.99 6.11
N ILE A 67 3.27 -4.25 4.81
CA ILE A 67 2.78 -5.45 4.14
C ILE A 67 3.41 -6.71 4.74
N VAL A 68 4.73 -6.70 5.00
CA VAL A 68 5.41 -7.83 5.66
C VAL A 68 4.85 -8.10 7.06
N LEU A 69 4.53 -7.06 7.83
CA LEU A 69 3.91 -7.21 9.14
C LEU A 69 2.49 -7.80 9.04
N ILE A 70 1.71 -7.42 8.02
CA ILE A 70 0.39 -8.00 7.74
C ILE A 70 0.53 -9.50 7.40
N LEU A 71 1.49 -9.86 6.55
CA LEU A 71 1.79 -11.26 6.21
C LEU A 71 2.28 -12.08 7.41
N LYS A 72 2.94 -11.43 8.38
CA LYS A 72 3.31 -12.02 9.68
C LYS A 72 2.17 -12.01 10.70
N TRP A 73 0.94 -11.72 10.26
CA TRP A 73 -0.27 -11.69 11.09
C TRP A 73 -0.21 -10.68 12.25
N LYS A 74 0.51 -9.56 12.08
CA LYS A 74 0.59 -8.50 13.11
C LYS A 74 -0.38 -7.37 12.80
N LYS A 75 -1.33 -7.11 13.71
CA LYS A 75 -2.32 -6.00 13.62
C LYS A 75 -1.66 -4.63 13.42
N VAL A 76 -0.47 -4.43 14.00
CA VAL A 76 0.33 -3.20 13.84
C VAL A 76 0.60 -2.88 12.36
N GLY A 77 0.82 -3.91 11.53
CA GLY A 77 1.00 -3.72 10.09
C GLY A 77 -0.23 -3.18 9.38
N VAL A 78 -1.44 -3.51 9.86
CA VAL A 78 -2.68 -2.97 9.29
C VAL A 78 -2.82 -1.49 9.64
N TYR A 79 -2.52 -1.10 10.87
CA TYR A 79 -2.61 0.31 11.30
C TYR A 79 -1.64 1.21 10.53
N ILE A 80 -0.40 0.76 10.33
CA ILE A 80 0.61 1.49 9.53
C ILE A 80 0.14 1.63 8.08
N TYR A 81 -0.43 0.56 7.52
CA TYR A 81 -0.92 0.55 6.13
C TYR A 81 -2.07 1.56 5.93
N VAL A 82 -3.03 1.59 6.85
CA VAL A 82 -4.13 2.58 6.82
C VAL A 82 -3.59 4.01 6.97
N ALA A 83 -2.66 4.23 7.89
CA ALA A 83 -2.06 5.56 8.08
C ALA A 83 -1.36 6.05 6.81
N LEU A 84 -0.57 5.19 6.15
CA LEU A 84 0.08 5.52 4.88
C LEU A 84 -0.92 5.82 3.76
N SER A 85 -2.00 5.05 3.67
CA SER A 85 -3.07 5.30 2.68
C SER A 85 -3.72 6.67 2.87
N LEU A 86 -4.00 7.05 4.12
CA LEU A 86 -4.55 8.38 4.45
C LEU A 86 -3.55 9.51 4.17
N ILE A 87 -2.26 9.29 4.42
CA ILE A 87 -1.21 10.27 4.09
C ILE A 87 -1.16 10.48 2.56
N GLY A 88 -1.11 9.39 1.79
CA GLY A 88 -1.10 9.46 0.31
C GLY A 88 -2.35 10.13 -0.27
N PHE A 89 -3.50 9.94 0.39
CA PHE A 89 -4.73 10.66 0.05
C PHE A 89 -4.55 12.18 0.20
N VAL A 90 -4.09 12.64 1.36
CA VAL A 90 -3.87 14.07 1.63
C VAL A 90 -2.84 14.66 0.66
N GLU A 91 -1.76 13.93 0.37
CA GLU A 91 -0.75 14.34 -0.60
C GLU A 91 -1.29 14.55 -2.00
N SER A 92 -2.23 13.71 -2.42
CA SER A 92 -2.85 13.81 -3.75
C SER A 92 -3.53 15.17 -3.96
N PHE A 93 -3.99 15.83 -2.89
CA PHE A 93 -4.57 17.18 -2.96
C PHE A 93 -3.53 18.30 -2.75
N LEU A 94 -2.49 18.05 -1.96
CA LEU A 94 -1.44 19.05 -1.68
C LEU A 94 -0.47 19.23 -2.86
N ILE A 95 -0.19 18.15 -3.60
CA ILE A 95 0.74 18.15 -4.72
C ILE A 95 0.05 18.54 -6.04
N ALA A 96 -1.27 18.32 -6.14
CA ALA A 96 -2.03 18.67 -7.32
C ALA A 96 -2.06 20.19 -7.53
N LYS A 97 -1.35 20.66 -8.55
CA LYS A 97 -1.31 22.09 -8.93
C LYS A 97 -2.68 22.60 -9.39
N ASN A 98 -3.50 21.71 -9.96
CA ASN A 98 -4.92 21.90 -10.25
C ASN A 98 -5.70 20.69 -9.75
N ILE A 99 -6.72 20.92 -8.93
CA ILE A 99 -7.60 19.86 -8.44
C ILE A 99 -8.63 19.57 -9.53
N GLU A 100 -8.30 18.63 -10.40
CA GLU A 100 -9.24 18.10 -11.38
C GLU A 100 -10.10 16.99 -10.76
N VAL A 101 -11.34 16.86 -11.21
CA VAL A 101 -12.27 15.82 -10.76
C VAL A 101 -11.65 14.42 -10.87
N ILE A 102 -10.84 14.18 -11.90
CA ILE A 102 -10.12 12.92 -12.11
C ILE A 102 -9.15 12.62 -10.95
N VAL A 103 -8.45 13.63 -10.42
CA VAL A 103 -7.50 13.47 -9.30
C VAL A 103 -8.25 13.17 -8.01
N ILE A 104 -9.39 13.84 -7.78
CA ILE A 104 -10.23 13.57 -6.61
C ILE A 104 -10.76 12.13 -6.66
N VAL A 105 -11.33 11.73 -7.79
CA VAL A 105 -11.93 10.40 -7.95
C VAL A 105 -10.87 9.31 -7.81
N SER A 106 -9.69 9.48 -8.42
CA SER A 106 -8.62 8.49 -8.30
C SER A 106 -8.10 8.35 -6.87
N ALA A 107 -7.92 9.47 -6.15
CA ALA A 107 -7.49 9.47 -4.76
C ALA A 107 -8.53 8.78 -3.85
N VAL A 108 -9.82 9.08 -4.02
CA VAL A 108 -10.91 8.45 -3.25
C VAL A 108 -10.98 6.95 -3.51
N VAL A 109 -10.94 6.53 -4.79
CA VAL A 109 -10.97 5.11 -5.15
C VAL A 109 -9.77 4.37 -4.56
N SER A 110 -8.57 4.97 -4.63
CA SER A 110 -7.36 4.39 -4.06
C SER A 110 -7.49 4.14 -2.55
N VAL A 111 -7.98 5.12 -1.79
CA VAL A 111 -8.21 4.95 -0.33
C VAL A 111 -9.25 3.88 -0.04
N LEU A 112 -10.37 3.86 -0.78
CA LEU A 112 -11.42 2.87 -0.56
C LEU A 112 -10.90 1.44 -0.77
N ILE A 113 -10.05 1.23 -1.78
CA ILE A 113 -9.41 -0.06 -2.03
C ILE A 113 -8.49 -0.42 -0.86
N SER A 114 -7.60 0.49 -0.46
CA SER A 114 -6.67 0.26 0.66
C SER A 114 -7.40 -0.04 1.98
N LEU A 115 -8.47 0.70 2.30
CA LEU A 115 -9.27 0.46 3.49
C LEU A 115 -9.99 -0.89 3.44
N THR A 116 -10.44 -1.31 2.26
CA THR A 116 -11.07 -2.62 2.07
C THR A 116 -10.06 -3.74 2.34
N ILE A 117 -8.85 -3.65 1.78
CA ILE A 117 -7.76 -4.60 2.02
C ILE A 117 -7.39 -4.64 3.51
N ALA A 118 -7.28 -3.47 4.15
CA ALA A 118 -6.97 -3.35 5.56
C ALA A 118 -8.04 -4.01 6.44
N TYR A 119 -9.33 -3.76 6.15
CA TYR A 119 -10.45 -4.36 6.89
C TYR A 119 -10.43 -5.89 6.80
N PHE A 120 -10.27 -6.46 5.61
CA PHE A 120 -10.20 -7.90 5.46
C PHE A 120 -8.95 -8.48 6.14
N SER A 121 -7.80 -7.83 6.01
CA SER A 121 -6.57 -8.25 6.69
C SER A 121 -6.73 -8.25 8.21
N TYR A 122 -7.31 -7.19 8.77
CA TYR A 122 -7.58 -7.09 10.20
C TYR A 122 -8.53 -8.20 10.67
N LYS A 123 -9.62 -8.44 9.94
CA LYS A 123 -10.60 -9.47 10.27
C LYS A 123 -9.97 -10.85 10.31
N VAL A 124 -9.11 -11.18 9.35
CA VAL A 124 -8.41 -12.49 9.33
C VAL A 124 -7.41 -12.59 10.49
N ILE A 125 -6.65 -11.53 10.76
CA ILE A 125 -5.69 -11.51 11.89
C ILE A 125 -6.40 -11.70 13.23
N VAL A 126 -7.49 -10.96 13.49
CA VAL A 126 -8.28 -11.09 14.73
C VAL A 126 -8.88 -12.48 14.84
N LYS A 127 -9.44 -13.02 13.75
CA LYS A 127 -10.00 -14.38 13.76
C LYS A 127 -8.93 -15.39 14.16
N LYS A 128 -7.73 -15.30 13.56
CA LYS A 128 -6.60 -16.19 13.88
C LYS A 128 -6.17 -16.10 15.34
N GLU A 129 -6.01 -14.89 15.88
CA GLU A 129 -5.65 -14.71 17.31
C GLU A 129 -6.70 -15.33 18.25
N ASN A 130 -7.99 -15.23 17.92
CA ASN A 130 -9.03 -15.84 18.75
C ASN A 130 -9.01 -17.38 18.71
N TYR A 131 -8.69 -18.00 17.56
CA TYR A 131 -8.51 -19.46 17.50
C TYR A 131 -7.31 -19.93 18.34
N GLU A 132 -6.18 -19.20 18.28
CA GLU A 132 -4.97 -19.54 19.05
C GLU A 132 -5.15 -19.35 20.58
N LEU A 133 -6.20 -18.65 21.03
CA LEU A 133 -6.54 -18.45 22.44
C LEU A 133 -7.56 -19.46 22.97
N GLU A 134 -8.24 -20.19 22.09
CA GLU A 134 -9.24 -21.23 22.41
C GLU A 134 -8.65 -22.66 22.41
N GLU A 135 -7.40 -22.84 21.93
CA GLU A 135 -6.57 -24.05 22.09
C GLU A 135 -5.67 -23.98 23.35
#